data_AF-A0A815F8T1-F1
#
_entry.id   AF-A0A815F8T1-F1
#
_cell.length_a   1.000
_cell.length_b   1.000
_cell.length_c   1.000
_cell.angle_alpha   90.00
_cell.angle_beta   90.00
_cell.angle_gamma   90.00
#
_symmetry.space_group_name_H-M   'P 1'
#
loop_
_entity.id
_entity.type
_entity.pdbx_description
1 polymer ?
#
loop_
_entity_poly.entity_id
_entity_poly.type
_entity_poly.pdbx_seq_one_letter_code
_entity_poly.pdbx_strand_id
1 'polypeptide(L)'
;MSLYALETICNDEQKRQFLPLAHSYDITTAYAETEAKNLPRCKPSRSVNHIVLVAQLSALDQNHPCDLQMFLVQIRDLKTHEPFPHDDCLLYGTLLQAQIYLCDTFIIATCCSAVRFQRQNPQGNDIRLLDYRLQQEKLVLWFFRWKWIGDNVVLLQQTARYRLKIMEELEDNNDKNINPSVTYSNTQL
;
A
#
# COMPACT_ATOMS: atom_id res chain seq x y z
N MET A 1 0.54 7.32 5.01
CA MET A 1 -0.61 6.49 5.41
C MET A 1 -1.16 6.89 6.77
N SER A 2 -0.33 6.96 7.82
CA SER A 2 -0.81 7.35 9.17
C SER A 2 -1.42 8.75 9.25
N LEU A 3 -0.81 9.77 8.63
CA LEU A 3 -1.37 11.12 8.60
C LEU A 3 -2.75 11.16 7.94
N TYR A 4 -2.89 10.54 6.77
CA TYR A 4 -4.17 10.40 6.08
C TYR A 4 -5.22 9.68 6.94
N ALA A 5 -4.80 8.66 7.69
CA ALA A 5 -5.70 7.97 8.61
C ALA A 5 -6.19 8.89 9.74
N LEU A 6 -5.31 9.72 10.32
CA LEU A 6 -5.70 10.72 11.30
C LEU A 6 -6.66 11.78 10.72
N GLU A 7 -6.44 12.21 9.48
CA GLU A 7 -7.29 13.21 8.82
C GLU A 7 -8.70 12.69 8.51
N THR A 8 -8.81 11.41 8.16
CA THR A 8 -10.07 10.82 7.66
C THR A 8 -10.89 10.12 8.73
N ILE A 9 -10.26 9.49 9.71
CA ILE A 9 -10.94 8.61 10.68
C ILE A 9 -11.14 9.27 12.04
N CYS A 10 -10.24 10.16 12.46
CA CYS A 10 -10.38 10.82 13.76
C CYS A 10 -11.58 11.78 13.77
N ASN A 11 -12.18 11.96 14.95
CA ASN A 11 -13.15 13.04 15.17
C ASN A 11 -12.45 14.40 15.35
N ASP A 12 -13.20 15.50 15.38
CA ASP A 12 -12.63 16.85 15.45
C ASP A 12 -11.77 17.10 16.69
N GLU A 13 -12.11 16.49 17.82
CA GLU A 13 -11.34 16.61 19.08
C GLU A 13 -9.99 15.90 18.95
N GLN A 14 -9.99 14.65 18.50
CA GLN A 14 -8.80 13.87 18.20
C GLN A 14 -7.93 14.56 17.14
N LYS A 15 -8.55 15.14 16.10
CA LYS A 15 -7.82 15.91 15.08
C LYS A 15 -7.10 17.11 15.68
N ARG A 16 -7.77 17.89 16.53
CA ARG A 16 -7.14 19.04 17.22
C ARG A 16 -5.98 18.61 18.10
N GLN A 17 -6.06 17.44 18.73
CA GLN A 17 -5.00 16.93 19.58
C GLN A 17 -3.80 16.40 18.78
N PHE A 18 -4.04 15.58 17.75
CA PHE A 18 -2.97 14.78 17.13
C PHE A 18 -2.49 15.31 15.77
N LEU A 19 -3.32 16.00 14.97
CA LEU A 19 -2.88 16.51 13.67
C LEU A 19 -1.77 17.57 13.78
N PRO A 20 -1.84 18.58 14.68
CA PRO A 20 -0.77 19.55 14.81
C PRO A 20 0.57 18.89 15.19
N LEU A 21 0.53 17.88 16.06
CA LEU A 21 1.70 17.12 16.47
C LEU A 21 2.27 16.28 15.31
N ALA A 22 1.39 15.70 14.48
CA ALA A 22 1.83 14.91 13.32
C ALA A 22 2.41 15.80 12.22
N HIS A 23 1.85 16.99 11.97
CA HIS A 23 2.36 17.95 10.98
C HIS A 23 3.66 18.63 11.40
N SER A 24 3.85 18.87 12.70
CA SER A 24 5.09 19.43 13.26
C SER A 24 6.21 18.40 13.40
N TYR A 25 5.93 17.12 13.17
CA TYR A 25 6.82 15.99 13.42
C TYR A 25 7.20 15.79 14.91
N ASP A 26 6.42 16.37 15.83
CA ASP A 26 6.53 16.10 17.26
C ASP A 26 6.15 14.64 17.61
N ILE A 27 5.29 14.03 16.77
CA ILE A 27 5.03 12.59 16.78
C ILE A 27 5.37 11.94 15.45
N THR A 28 5.95 10.75 15.53
CA THR A 28 6.21 9.89 14.38
C THR A 28 5.22 8.74 14.39
N THR A 29 4.40 8.67 13.34
CA THR A 29 3.28 7.74 13.26
C THR A 29 3.51 6.66 12.20
N ALA A 30 3.04 5.44 12.48
CA ALA A 30 2.92 4.38 11.49
C ALA A 30 1.50 3.85 11.42
N TYR A 31 1.15 3.25 10.28
CA TYR A 31 -0.14 2.59 10.06
C TYR A 31 0.08 1.08 9.99
N ALA A 32 -0.64 0.32 10.82
CA ALA A 32 -0.50 -1.12 10.94
C ALA A 32 -1.87 -1.82 10.81
N GLU A 33 -2.08 -2.41 9.64
CA GLU A 33 -3.32 -3.11 9.27
C GLU A 33 -3.12 -4.63 9.09
N THR A 34 -1.94 -5.08 8.67
CA THR A 34 -1.73 -6.48 8.30
C THR A 34 -1.90 -7.41 9.50
N GLU A 35 -2.84 -8.36 9.37
CA GLU A 35 -3.23 -9.33 10.40
C GLU A 35 -2.03 -9.89 11.13
N ALA A 36 -1.88 -9.41 12.36
CA ALA A 36 -1.11 -10.04 13.39
C ALA A 36 -1.88 -11.26 13.95
N LYS A 37 -2.09 -12.30 13.15
CA LYS A 37 -2.35 -13.64 13.71
C LYS A 37 -1.22 -14.11 14.64
N ASN A 38 -0.08 -13.40 14.63
CA ASN A 38 0.97 -13.43 15.64
C ASN A 38 1.47 -12.00 15.93
N LEU A 39 0.78 -11.27 16.81
CA LEU A 39 1.17 -9.96 17.36
C LEU A 39 2.66 -9.82 17.73
N PRO A 40 3.39 -10.84 18.24
CA PRO A 40 4.83 -10.68 18.51
C PRO A 40 5.72 -10.52 17.26
N ARG A 41 5.18 -10.61 16.03
CA ARG A 41 6.00 -10.58 14.78
C ARG A 41 5.87 -9.32 13.94
N CYS A 42 4.75 -8.58 14.01
CA CYS A 42 4.62 -7.30 13.32
C CYS A 42 5.15 -6.18 14.22
N LYS A 43 6.41 -5.82 14.02
CA LYS A 43 7.14 -4.93 14.92
C LYS A 43 7.25 -3.54 14.29
N PRO A 44 6.67 -2.49 14.91
CA PRO A 44 6.80 -1.14 14.40
C PRO A 44 8.27 -0.72 14.34
N SER A 45 8.60 0.14 13.37
CA SER A 45 9.94 0.68 13.18
C SER A 45 10.46 1.32 14.47
N ARG A 46 11.78 1.23 14.72
CA ARG A 46 12.44 1.90 15.85
C ARG A 46 12.27 3.41 15.84
N SER A 47 11.86 4.01 14.72
CA SER A 47 11.67 5.46 14.57
C SER A 47 10.31 5.97 15.03
N VAL A 48 9.35 5.08 15.32
CA VAL A 48 7.93 5.43 15.51
C VAL A 48 7.59 5.46 16.99
N ASN A 49 6.94 6.53 17.45
CA ASN A 49 6.45 6.66 18.83
C ASN A 49 4.93 6.43 18.95
N HIS A 50 4.17 6.56 17.86
CA HIS A 50 2.73 6.32 17.80
C HIS A 50 2.34 5.38 16.65
N ILE A 51 1.33 4.54 16.85
CA ILE A 51 0.85 3.63 15.81
C ILE A 51 -0.67 3.72 15.68
N VAL A 52 -1.16 3.76 14.45
CA VAL A 52 -2.57 3.55 14.13
C VAL A 52 -2.75 2.05 13.91
N LEU A 53 -3.38 1.39 14.87
CA LEU A 53 -3.62 -0.05 14.90
C LEU A 53 -5.06 -0.36 14.49
N VAL A 54 -5.22 -1.32 13.58
CA VAL A 54 -6.51 -1.92 13.28
C VAL A 54 -6.68 -3.16 14.18
N ALA A 55 -7.68 -3.17 15.06
CA ALA A 55 -7.95 -4.28 15.96
C ALA A 55 -9.46 -4.53 16.11
N GLN A 56 -9.84 -5.77 16.45
CA GLN A 56 -11.23 -6.09 16.76
C GLN A 56 -11.58 -5.54 18.15
N LEU A 57 -12.59 -4.67 18.21
CA LEU A 57 -13.10 -4.18 19.50
C LEU A 57 -13.97 -5.27 20.14
N SER A 58 -13.69 -5.65 21.38
CA SER A 58 -14.55 -6.55 22.17
C SER A 58 -15.28 -5.74 23.25
N ALA A 59 -16.56 -5.42 23.02
CA ALA A 59 -17.40 -4.83 24.06
C ALA A 59 -17.78 -5.87 25.12
N LEU A 60 -17.90 -5.45 26.39
CA LEU A 60 -18.32 -6.31 27.50
C LEU A 60 -19.75 -6.86 27.32
N ASP A 61 -20.59 -6.13 26.61
CA ASP A 61 -21.92 -6.56 26.22
C ASP A 61 -21.86 -7.33 24.89
N GLN A 62 -22.10 -8.64 24.95
CA GLN A 62 -22.08 -9.55 23.80
C GLN A 62 -23.13 -9.20 22.73
N ASN A 63 -24.09 -8.31 23.04
CA ASN A 63 -25.14 -7.91 22.10
C ASN A 63 -24.71 -6.82 21.10
N HIS A 64 -23.51 -6.25 21.26
CA HIS A 64 -22.98 -5.25 20.33
C HIS A 64 -21.84 -5.86 19.51
N PRO A 65 -22.11 -6.42 18.31
CA PRO A 65 -21.04 -6.88 17.43
C PRO A 65 -20.16 -5.68 17.09
N CYS A 66 -18.92 -5.74 17.55
CA CYS A 66 -17.93 -4.70 17.30
C CYS A 66 -16.92 -5.27 16.30
N ASP A 67 -16.89 -4.66 15.12
CA ASP A 67 -16.00 -5.02 14.04
C ASP A 67 -14.59 -4.44 14.25
N LEU A 68 -13.76 -4.51 13.21
CA LEU A 68 -12.44 -3.88 13.19
C LEU A 68 -12.56 -2.37 13.38
N GLN A 69 -11.85 -1.85 14.37
CA GLN A 69 -11.75 -0.44 14.68
C GLN A 69 -10.28 -0.01 14.69
N MET A 70 -10.09 1.30 14.52
CA MET A 70 -8.76 1.92 14.51
C MET A 70 -8.47 2.60 15.83
N PHE A 71 -7.29 2.33 16.37
CA PHE A 71 -6.81 2.84 17.64
C PHE A 71 -5.48 3.54 17.44
N LEU A 72 -5.36 4.78 17.93
CA LEU A 72 -4.07 5.46 18.02
C LEU A 72 -3.42 5.09 19.35
N VAL A 73 -2.31 4.38 19.30
CA VAL A 73 -1.60 3.89 20.48
C VAL A 73 -0.20 4.48 20.54
N GLN A 74 0.14 5.06 21.69
CA GLN A 74 1.49 5.48 21.98
C GLN A 74 2.30 4.26 22.43
N ILE A 75 3.40 3.98 21.74
CA ILE A 75 4.26 2.80 21.98
C ILE A 75 5.61 3.16 22.60
N ARG A 76 5.98 4.44 22.58
CA ARG A 76 7.24 4.94 23.16
C ARG A 76 7.00 6.25 23.90
N ASP A 77 7.81 6.51 24.91
CA ASP A 77 7.83 7.81 25.55
C ASP A 77 8.29 8.90 24.56
N LEU A 78 7.68 10.08 24.65
CA LEU A 78 7.98 11.22 23.77
C LEU A 78 9.35 11.84 24.05
N LYS A 79 9.84 11.72 25.30
CA LYS A 79 11.10 12.34 25.71
C LYS A 79 12.27 11.37 25.59
N THR A 80 12.12 10.16 26.11
CA THR A 80 13.23 9.17 26.12
C THR A 80 13.24 8.28 24.89
N HIS A 81 12.12 8.19 24.16
CA HIS A 81 11.92 7.24 23.06
C HIS A 81 12.04 5.76 23.47
N GLU A 82 12.05 5.50 24.79
CA GLU A 82 12.03 4.15 25.34
C GLU A 82 10.66 3.52 25.12
N PRO A 83 10.61 2.23 24.76
CA PRO A 83 9.35 1.51 24.66
C PRO A 83 8.69 1.44 26.04
N PHE A 84 7.36 1.55 26.09
CA PHE A 84 6.66 1.28 27.34
C PHE A 84 6.88 -0.18 27.77
N PRO A 85 6.95 -0.48 29.08
CA PRO A 85 7.48 -1.73 29.65
C PRO A 85 6.62 -2.99 29.38
N HIS A 86 5.74 -2.97 28.37
CA HIS A 86 4.90 -4.10 27.98
C HIS A 86 5.26 -4.66 26.59
N ASP A 87 6.25 -4.09 25.89
CA ASP A 87 6.52 -4.41 24.48
C ASP A 87 7.97 -4.84 24.19
N ASP A 88 8.22 -6.15 24.18
CA ASP A 88 9.42 -6.77 23.58
C ASP A 88 9.37 -6.67 22.04
N CYS A 89 9.65 -5.49 21.48
CA CYS A 89 9.52 -5.22 20.05
C CYS A 89 10.88 -4.93 19.35
N LEU A 90 11.48 -5.97 18.77
CA LEU A 90 12.75 -5.96 18.01
C LEU A 90 12.61 -6.22 16.48
N LEU A 91 12.60 -5.14 15.70
CA LEU A 91 13.01 -4.89 14.29
C LEU A 91 12.47 -5.72 13.08
N TYR A 92 11.84 -5.02 12.13
CA TYR A 92 11.61 -5.40 10.71
C TYR A 92 12.28 -4.38 9.76
N GLY A 93 13.58 -4.12 9.94
CA GLY A 93 14.33 -3.09 9.22
C GLY A 93 14.99 -3.54 7.92
N THR A 94 15.15 -4.85 7.71
CA THR A 94 15.92 -5.40 6.59
C THR A 94 15.12 -5.58 5.30
N LEU A 95 13.79 -5.63 5.36
CA LEU A 95 12.95 -5.92 4.18
C LEU A 95 12.58 -4.68 3.37
N LEU A 96 12.41 -3.51 4.01
CA LEU A 96 12.12 -2.25 3.30
C LEU A 96 13.33 -1.77 2.49
N GLN A 97 14.54 -1.94 3.04
CA GLN A 97 15.78 -1.54 2.37
C GLN A 97 16.03 -2.37 1.10
N ALA A 98 15.71 -3.67 1.12
CA ALA A 98 15.82 -4.54 -0.05
C ALA A 98 14.92 -4.11 -1.22
N GLN A 99 13.76 -3.51 -0.93
CA GLN A 99 12.81 -3.09 -1.97
C GLN A 99 13.25 -1.78 -2.65
N ILE A 100 13.72 -0.80 -1.87
CA ILE A 100 14.28 0.45 -2.42
C ILE A 100 15.51 0.14 -3.30
N TYR A 101 16.38 -0.77 -2.87
CA TYR A 101 17.51 -1.20 -3.70
C TYR A 101 17.09 -1.82 -5.04
N LEU A 102 15.98 -2.56 -5.08
CA LEU A 102 15.47 -3.10 -6.34
C LEU A 102 14.90 -2.00 -7.26
N CYS A 103 14.32 -0.94 -6.68
CA CYS A 103 13.92 0.27 -7.42
C CYS A 103 15.09 0.94 -8.10
N ASP A 104 16.12 1.24 -7.31
CA ASP A 104 17.28 1.93 -7.80
C ASP A 104 18.01 1.07 -8.84
N THR A 105 18.09 -0.25 -8.60
CA THR A 105 18.68 -1.18 -9.56
C THR A 105 17.89 -1.22 -10.87
N PHE A 106 16.55 -1.19 -10.82
CA PHE A 106 15.71 -1.16 -12.01
C PHE A 106 15.88 0.15 -12.81
N ILE A 107 15.88 1.29 -12.12
CA ILE A 107 16.10 2.60 -12.73
C ILE A 107 17.48 2.64 -13.40
N ILE A 108 18.52 2.25 -12.67
CA ILE A 108 19.89 2.19 -13.19
C ILE A 108 19.96 1.26 -14.40
N ALA A 109 19.41 0.04 -14.31
CA ALA A 109 19.43 -0.92 -15.41
C ALA A 109 18.70 -0.41 -16.65
N THR A 110 17.57 0.27 -16.49
CA THR A 110 16.79 0.84 -17.59
C THR A 110 17.53 2.01 -18.24
N CYS A 111 18.03 2.95 -17.44
CA CYS A 111 18.82 4.09 -17.93
C CYS A 111 20.09 3.64 -18.64
N CYS A 112 20.84 2.69 -18.07
CA CYS A 112 22.03 2.12 -18.72
C CYS A 112 21.67 1.42 -20.04
N SER A 113 20.53 0.73 -20.11
CA SER A 113 20.09 0.05 -21.33
C SER A 113 19.64 1.03 -22.42
N ALA A 114 19.11 2.19 -22.04
CA ALA A 114 18.65 3.22 -22.98
C ALA A 114 19.80 3.96 -23.68
N VAL A 115 20.95 4.09 -22.99
CA VAL A 115 22.12 4.82 -23.51
C VAL A 115 23.15 3.88 -24.15
N ARG A 116 23.19 2.61 -23.74
CA ARG A 116 24.20 1.65 -24.22
C ARG A 116 23.83 1.07 -25.58
N PHE A 117 24.77 1.13 -26.51
CA PHE A 117 24.73 0.42 -27.79
C PHE A 117 25.61 -0.83 -27.70
N GLN A 118 25.18 -1.94 -28.29
CA GLN A 118 25.90 -3.21 -28.15
C GLN A 118 26.07 -4.01 -29.45
N ARG A 119 25.29 -3.72 -30.49
CA ARG A 119 25.45 -4.36 -31.81
C ARG A 119 24.92 -3.46 -32.92
N GLN A 120 25.46 -3.63 -34.11
CA GLN A 120 24.92 -3.07 -35.33
C GLN A 120 23.86 -4.01 -35.93
N ASN A 121 22.83 -3.43 -36.50
CA ASN A 121 21.87 -4.14 -37.33
C ASN A 121 22.55 -4.59 -38.66
N PRO A 122 21.90 -5.45 -39.46
CA PRO A 122 22.42 -5.83 -40.78
C PRO A 122 22.64 -4.65 -41.75
N GLN A 123 22.10 -3.47 -41.43
CA GLN A 123 22.21 -2.23 -42.20
C GLN A 123 23.33 -1.30 -41.67
N GLY A 124 24.09 -1.73 -40.64
CA GLY A 124 25.18 -0.96 -40.04
C GLY A 124 24.78 0.05 -38.95
N ASN A 125 23.50 0.20 -38.63
CA ASN A 125 23.03 1.11 -37.58
C ASN A 125 23.21 0.49 -36.19
N ASP A 126 23.73 1.26 -35.24
CA ASP A 126 23.85 0.85 -33.85
C ASP A 126 22.46 0.71 -33.19
N ILE A 127 22.22 -0.44 -32.57
CA ILE A 127 20.99 -0.75 -31.84
C ILE A 127 21.21 -0.51 -30.34
N ARG A 128 20.25 0.15 -29.69
CA ARG A 128 20.30 0.32 -28.22
C ARG A 128 20.01 -0.99 -27.53
N LEU A 129 20.64 -1.21 -26.39
CA LEU A 129 20.44 -2.43 -25.61
C LEU A 129 18.97 -2.60 -25.17
N LEU A 130 18.26 -1.49 -24.95
CA LEU A 130 16.84 -1.49 -24.61
C LEU A 130 15.92 -1.94 -25.76
N ASP A 131 16.38 -1.92 -27.02
CA ASP A 131 15.56 -2.33 -28.17
C ASP A 131 15.50 -3.86 -28.33
N TYR A 132 16.35 -4.60 -27.61
CA TYR A 132 16.28 -6.06 -27.60
C TYR A 132 15.06 -6.54 -26.83
N ARG A 133 14.23 -7.34 -27.50
CA ARG A 133 13.08 -8.02 -26.88
C ARG A 133 13.43 -8.72 -25.57
N LEU A 134 14.55 -9.45 -25.53
CA LEU A 134 15.00 -10.15 -24.31
C LEU A 134 15.33 -9.20 -23.16
N GLN A 135 15.84 -7.99 -23.46
CA GLN A 135 16.13 -6.98 -22.45
C GLN A 135 14.85 -6.34 -21.93
N GLN A 136 13.91 -6.05 -22.83
CA GLN A 136 12.58 -5.55 -22.48
C GLN A 136 11.81 -6.55 -21.64
N GLU A 137 11.76 -7.83 -22.04
CA GLU A 137 11.07 -8.89 -21.29
C GLU A 137 11.62 -9.03 -19.88
N LYS A 138 12.95 -8.97 -19.70
CA LYS A 138 13.56 -8.97 -18.37
C LYS A 138 13.10 -7.76 -17.57
N LEU A 139 13.29 -6.54 -18.07
CA LEU A 139 12.95 -5.31 -17.34
C LEU A 139 11.45 -5.24 -17.01
N VAL A 140 10.58 -5.56 -17.97
CA VAL A 140 9.12 -5.51 -17.82
C VAL A 140 8.62 -6.55 -16.80
N LEU A 141 9.16 -7.77 -16.80
CA LEU A 141 8.83 -8.76 -15.77
C LEU A 141 9.22 -8.28 -14.36
N TRP A 142 10.36 -7.61 -14.23
CA TRP A 142 10.77 -7.02 -12.96
C TRP A 142 9.88 -5.84 -12.56
N PHE A 143 9.41 -5.02 -13.50
CA PHE A 143 8.47 -3.93 -13.25
C PHE A 143 7.11 -4.43 -12.75
N PHE A 144 6.51 -5.44 -13.41
CA PHE A 144 5.21 -5.98 -13.00
C PHE A 144 5.25 -6.81 -11.72
N ARG A 145 6.43 -7.28 -11.30
CA ARG A 145 6.61 -7.98 -10.03
C ARG A 145 6.48 -7.04 -8.82
N TRP A 146 6.44 -5.73 -9.05
CA TRP A 146 6.29 -4.75 -7.98
C TRP A 146 4.84 -4.67 -7.53
N LYS A 147 4.67 -4.88 -6.23
CA LYS A 147 3.39 -4.98 -5.57
C LYS A 147 3.53 -4.31 -4.21
N TRP A 148 2.82 -3.21 -4.02
CA TRP A 148 2.80 -2.51 -2.73
C TRP A 148 1.40 -2.10 -2.26
N ILE A 149 0.34 -2.50 -2.93
CA ILE A 149 -1.02 -2.25 -2.45
C ILE A 149 -1.83 -3.52 -2.70
N GLY A 150 -2.13 -4.27 -1.64
CA GLY A 150 -3.02 -5.43 -1.67
C GLY A 150 -2.47 -6.67 -2.40
N ASP A 151 -3.06 -7.82 -2.11
CA ASP A 151 -2.85 -8.99 -2.94
C ASP A 151 -3.46 -8.76 -4.32
N ASN A 152 -2.67 -8.72 -5.41
CA ASN A 152 -3.16 -8.48 -6.77
C ASN A 152 -4.33 -9.39 -7.15
N VAL A 153 -4.36 -10.61 -6.62
CA VAL A 153 -5.49 -11.54 -6.78
C VAL A 153 -6.74 -11.02 -6.08
N VAL A 154 -6.62 -10.50 -4.86
CA VAL A 154 -7.73 -9.90 -4.09
C VAL A 154 -8.22 -8.63 -4.76
N LEU A 155 -7.33 -7.73 -5.20
CA LEU A 155 -7.73 -6.52 -5.93
C LEU A 155 -8.40 -6.85 -7.26
N LEU A 156 -7.89 -7.85 -8.00
CA LEU A 156 -8.49 -8.32 -9.23
C LEU A 156 -9.87 -8.93 -8.96
N GLN A 157 -10.02 -9.72 -7.90
CA GLN A 157 -11.30 -10.28 -7.47
C GLN A 157 -12.30 -9.20 -7.04
N GLN A 158 -11.86 -8.17 -6.30
CA GLN A 158 -12.70 -7.03 -5.94
C GLN A 158 -13.15 -6.25 -7.18
N THR A 159 -12.25 -6.03 -8.14
CA THR A 159 -12.57 -5.40 -9.42
C THR A 159 -13.55 -6.25 -10.23
N ALA A 160 -13.36 -7.57 -10.25
CA ALA A 160 -14.27 -8.50 -10.92
C ALA A 160 -15.67 -8.49 -10.28
N ARG A 161 -15.77 -8.49 -8.94
CA ARG A 161 -17.05 -8.36 -8.22
C ARG A 161 -17.76 -7.06 -8.55
N TYR A 162 -17.04 -5.95 -8.58
CA TYR A 162 -17.60 -4.66 -8.96
C TYR A 162 -18.18 -4.70 -10.39
N ARG A 163 -17.45 -5.30 -11.34
CA ARG A 163 -17.93 -5.46 -12.72
C ARG A 163 -19.15 -6.38 -12.84
N LEU A 164 -19.17 -7.50 -12.10
CA LEU A 164 -20.33 -8.41 -12.09
C LEU A 164 -21.58 -7.69 -11.57
N LYS A 165 -21.46 -6.94 -10.48
CA LYS A 165 -22.59 -6.16 -9.94
C LYS A 165 -23.14 -5.16 -10.96
N ILE A 166 -22.27 -4.51 -11.73
CA ILE A 166 -22.70 -3.61 -12.80
C ILE A 166 -23.40 -4.38 -13.93
N MET A 167 -22.89 -5.56 -14.30
CA MET A 167 -23.54 -6.39 -15.33
C MET A 167 -24.93 -6.85 -14.88
N GLU A 168 -25.10 -7.24 -13.61
CA GLU A 168 -26.41 -7.54 -13.01
C GLU A 168 -27.35 -6.31 -13.05
N GLU A 169 -26.85 -5.12 -12.68
CA GLU A 169 -27.64 -3.87 -12.74
C GLU A 169 -28.05 -3.46 -14.17
N LEU A 170 -27.23 -3.82 -15.17
CA LEU A 170 -27.53 -3.60 -16.60
C LEU A 170 -28.58 -4.59 -17.12
N GLU A 171 -28.49 -5.87 -16.72
CA GLU A 171 -29.49 -6.89 -17.07
C GLU A 171 -30.88 -6.54 -16.50
N ASP A 172 -30.92 -5.91 -15.32
CA ASP A 172 -32.14 -5.46 -14.64
C ASP A 172 -32.75 -4.15 -15.22
N ASN A 173 -32.28 -3.65 -16.37
CA ASN A 173 -32.84 -2.50 -17.12
C ASN A 173 -32.93 -1.18 -16.33
N ASN A 174 -32.00 -0.92 -15.42
CA ASN A 174 -31.95 0.33 -14.66
C ASN A 174 -30.91 1.32 -15.23
N ASP A 175 -31.00 1.57 -16.54
CA ASP A 175 -30.08 2.40 -17.36
C ASP A 175 -29.85 3.84 -16.86
N LYS A 176 -30.62 4.31 -15.88
CA LYS A 176 -30.64 5.72 -15.46
C LYS A 176 -29.48 6.13 -14.54
N ASN A 177 -28.60 5.22 -14.14
CA ASN A 177 -27.53 5.53 -13.17
C ASN A 177 -26.19 4.82 -13.42
N ILE A 178 -25.86 4.52 -14.68
CA ILE A 178 -24.60 3.83 -15.02
C ILE A 178 -23.41 4.79 -14.85
N ASN A 179 -22.41 4.36 -14.08
CA ASN A 179 -21.18 5.12 -13.88
C ASN A 179 -20.44 5.33 -15.22
N PRO A 180 -19.99 6.57 -15.55
CA PRO A 180 -19.23 6.86 -16.77
C PRO A 180 -18.06 5.90 -17.04
N SER A 181 -17.41 5.39 -15.99
CA SER A 181 -16.26 4.48 -16.11
C SER A 181 -16.57 3.10 -16.69
N VAL A 182 -17.85 2.74 -16.84
CA VAL A 182 -18.29 1.41 -17.36
C VAL A 182 -19.34 1.52 -18.47
N THR A 183 -19.56 2.73 -18.98
CA THR A 183 -20.49 3.00 -20.09
C THR A 183 -20.17 2.22 -21.37
N TYR A 184 -18.90 1.91 -21.63
CA TYR A 184 -18.48 1.08 -22.76
C TYR A 184 -18.94 -0.39 -22.66
N SER A 185 -19.36 -0.85 -21.47
CA SER A 185 -19.88 -2.20 -21.29
C SER A 185 -21.30 -2.37 -21.80
N ASN A 186 -22.02 -1.27 -22.08
CA ASN A 186 -23.38 -1.28 -22.64
C ASN A 186 -23.39 -1.29 -24.18
N THR A 187 -22.22 -1.15 -24.83
CA THR A 187 -22.16 -0.91 -26.28
C THR A 187 -22.37 -2.15 -27.16
N GLN A 188 -22.46 -3.37 -26.62
CA GLN A 188 -22.70 -4.58 -27.40
C GLN A 188 -23.37 -5.67 -26.56
N LEU A 189 -24.70 -5.77 -26.67
CA LEU A 189 -25.46 -7.02 -26.62
C LEU A 189 -26.56 -6.95 -27.67
#